data_AF-A0A7J3EEW1-F1
#
_entry.id   AF-A0A7J3EEW1-F1
#
_cell.length_a   1.000
_cell.length_b   1.000
_cell.length_c   1.000
_cell.angle_alpha   90.00
_cell.angle_beta   90.00
_cell.angle_gamma   90.00
#
_symmetry.space_group_name_H-M   'P 1'
#
loop_
_entity.id
_entity.type
_entity.pdbx_description
1 polymer ?
#
loop_
_entity_poly.entity_id
_entity_poly.type
_entity_poly.pdbx_seq_one_letter_code
_entity_poly.pdbx_strand_id
1 'polypeptide(L)' 'MLGYAGRILRVDLTRRVFKTEQLSEQLVKLYMGGNGF' A
#
# COMPACT_ATOMS: atom_id res chain seq x y z
N MET A 1 -11.33 -2.17 -6.74
CA MET A 1 -11.42 -2.39 -5.28
C MET A 1 -12.38 -1.38 -4.67
N LEU A 2 -13.47 -1.83 -4.05
CA LEU A 2 -14.35 -0.98 -3.25
C LEU A 2 -13.78 -0.90 -1.83
N GLY A 3 -13.64 0.29 -1.25
CA GLY A 3 -13.15 0.50 0.12
C GLY A 3 -11.64 0.73 0.30
N TYR A 4 -10.80 0.50 -0.73
CA TYR A 4 -9.36 0.78 -0.69
C TYR A 4 -8.98 1.87 -1.69
N ALA A 5 -8.05 2.75 -1.30
CA ALA A 5 -7.51 3.79 -2.19
C ALA A 5 -6.71 3.22 -3.38
N GLY A 6 -6.40 1.91 -3.36
CA GLY A 6 -5.71 1.19 -4.44
C GLY A 6 -4.24 1.55 -4.61
N ARG A 7 -3.65 2.30 -3.67
CA ARG A 7 -2.28 2.80 -3.73
C ARG A 7 -1.62 2.79 -2.36
N ILE A 8 -0.30 2.60 -2.34
CA ILE A 8 0.56 2.65 -1.15
C ILE A 8 1.59 3.75 -1.35
N LEU A 9 1.74 4.64 -0.37
CA LEU A 9 2.85 5.58 -0.34
C LEU A 9 4.06 4.90 0.30
N ARG A 10 5.16 4.82 -0.43
CA ARG A 10 6.45 4.36 0.08
C ARG A 10 7.41 5.55 0.19
N VAL A 11 7.95 5.70 1.39
CA VAL A 11 8.87 6.80 1.74
C VAL A 11 10.19 6.20 2.17
N ASP A 12 11.26 6.50 1.43
CA ASP A 12 12.63 6.29 1.84
C ASP A 12 13.15 7.58 2.48
N LEU A 13 13.21 7.59 3.81
CA LEU A 13 13.64 8.76 4.59
C LEU A 13 15.14 9.03 4.46
N THR A 14 15.95 8.00 4.21
CA THR A 14 17.40 8.12 4.04
C THR A 14 17.73 8.86 2.75
N ARG A 15 17.02 8.54 1.66
CA ARG A 15 17.24 9.13 0.34
C ARG A 15 16.30 10.28 0.01
N ARG A 16 15.35 10.57 0.91
CA ARG A 16 14.23 11.52 0.68
C ARG A 16 13.48 11.23 -0.62
N VAL A 17 13.20 9.94 -0.88
CA VAL A 17 12.49 9.50 -2.07
C VAL A 17 11.06 9.10 -1.70
N PHE A 18 10.11 9.57 -2.49
CA PHE A 18 8.69 9.30 -2.32
C PHE A 18 8.18 8.60 -3.58
N LYS A 19 7.55 7.44 -3.42
CA LYS A 19 6.98 6.66 -4.51
C LYS A 19 5.58 6.22 -4.16
N THR A 20 4.71 6.18 -5.15
CA THR A 20 3.38 5.58 -5.04
C THR A 20 3.40 4.27 -5.78
N GLU A 21 2.99 3.19 -5.12
CA GLU A 21 2.87 1.86 -5.72
C GLU A 21 1.39 1.46 -5.77
N GLN A 22 1.01 0.70 -6.80
CA GLN A 22 -0.33 0.16 -6.93
C GLN A 22 -0.52 -0.94 -5.86
N LEU A 23 -1.59 -0.84 -5.08
CA LEU A 23 -1.97 -1.90 -4.15
C LEU A 23 -2.57 -3.07 -4.94
N SER A 24 -1.97 -4.26 -4.82
CA SER A 24 -2.46 -5.45 -5.51
C SER A 24 -3.71 -6.01 -4.82
N GLU A 25 -4.64 -6.54 -5.60
CA GLU A 25 -5.85 -7.17 -5.05
C GLU A 25 -5.53 -8.43 -4.22
N GLN A 26 -4.42 -9.10 -4.52
CA GLN A 26 -3.96 -10.28 -3.79
C GLN A 26 -3.60 -9.95 -2.34
N LEU A 27 -2.85 -8.85 -2.11
CA LEU A 27 -2.47 -8.41 -0.77
C LEU A 27 -3.70 -8.01 0.06
N VAL A 28 -4.68 -7.39 -0.57
CA VAL A 28 -5.92 -7.00 0.12
C VAL A 28 -6.78 -8.20 0.50
N LYS A 29 -6.86 -9.21 -0.35
CA LYS A 29 -7.57 -10.44 0.00
C LYS A 29 -6.88 -11.20 1.14
N LEU A 30 -5.55 -11.13 1.20
CA LEU A 30 -4.76 -11.83 2.22
C LEU A 30 -4.85 -11.16 3.59
N TYR A 31 -4.78 -9.83 3.62
CA TYR A 31 -4.60 -9.09 4.87
C TYR A 31 -5.77 -8.21 5.27
N MET A 32 -6.75 -7.96 4.39
CA MET A 32 -7.89 -7.06 4.59
C MET A 32 -7.51 -5.60 4.94
N GLY A 33 -6.24 -5.27 5.20
CA GLY A 33 -5.75 -3.95 5.62
C GLY A 33 -5.54 -3.82 7.14
N GLY A 34 -5.03 -2.67 7.60
CA GLY A 34 -4.83 -2.39 9.03
C GLY A 34 -3.65 -3.14 9.64
N ASN A 35 -3.81 -3.66 10.86
CA ASN A 35 -2.74 -4.34 11.62
C ASN A 35 -2.21 -5.63 10.96
N GLY A 36 -2.91 -6.15 9.96
CA GLY A 36 -2.49 -7.32 9.19
C GLY A 36 -1.64 -7.00 7.95
N PHE A 37 -1.56 -5.73 7.51
CA PHE A 37 -0.91 -5.32 6.26
C PHE A 37 0.54 -4.87 6.45
#